data_AF-A0A816BHQ3-F1
#
_entry.id   AF-A0A816BHQ3-F1
#
_cell.length_a   1.000
_cell.length_b   1.000
_cell.length_c   1.000
_cell.angle_alpha   90.00
_cell.angle_beta   90.00
_cell.angle_gamma   90.00
#
_symmetry.space_group_name_H-M   'P 1'
#
loop_
_entity.id
_entity.type
_entity.pdbx_description
1 polymer ?
#
loop_
_entity_poly.entity_id
_entity_poly.type
_entity_poly.pdbx_seq_one_letter_code
_entity_poly.pdbx_strand_id
1 'polypeptide(L)'
;MENYFHIPNEFSDVKISFKNENDTILYANKAILSEASPIIKAFLAIEPDSIFIIDEDDEQSIITSTDVIDLLKFIYPQFTMKITEQNIIGLIHLSEKYLIETLRNE
;
A
#
# COMPACT_ATOMS: atom_id res chain seq x y z
N MET A 1 1.92 10.36 19.53
CA MET A 1 2.83 10.14 18.39
C MET A 1 2.03 9.35 17.38
N GLU A 2 1.74 9.93 16.22
CA GLU A 2 1.10 9.19 15.14
C GLU A 2 2.10 8.14 14.64
N ASN A 3 1.65 6.88 14.57
CA ASN A 3 2.47 5.80 14.05
C ASN A 3 2.66 6.02 12.54
N TYR A 4 3.79 6.60 12.15
CA TYR A 4 4.25 6.59 10.77
C TYR A 4 4.45 5.14 10.32
N PHE A 5 4.01 4.81 9.11
CA PHE A 5 4.31 3.50 8.53
C PHE A 5 5.83 3.43 8.32
N HIS A 6 6.50 2.60 9.11
CA HIS A 6 7.94 2.43 9.04
C HIS A 6 8.31 0.98 9.31
N ILE A 7 8.85 0.33 8.28
CA ILE A 7 9.53 -0.96 8.38
C ILE A 7 11.00 -0.68 8.06
N PRO A 8 11.96 -1.07 8.92
CA PRO A 8 13.37 -0.88 8.63
C PRO A 8 13.80 -1.62 7.35
N ASN A 9 14.70 -1.01 6.57
CA ASN A 9 15.18 -1.60 5.30
C ASN A 9 15.77 -3.01 5.46
N GLU A 10 16.43 -3.30 6.59
CA GLU A 10 16.99 -4.62 6.92
C GLU A 10 15.94 -5.73 7.08
N PHE A 11 14.68 -5.35 7.31
CA PHE A 11 13.54 -6.26 7.37
C PHE A 11 12.65 -6.16 6.15
N SER A 12 13.10 -5.56 5.05
CA SER A 12 12.31 -5.37 3.83
C SER A 12 12.97 -6.01 2.63
N ASP A 13 12.15 -6.51 1.71
CA ASP A 13 12.57 -7.10 0.44
C ASP A 13 11.83 -6.48 -0.76
N VAL A 14 11.05 -5.41 -0.51
CA VAL A 14 10.40 -4.58 -1.54
C VAL A 14 10.39 -3.12 -1.12
N LYS A 15 10.59 -2.24 -2.10
CA LYS A 15 10.44 -0.79 -1.96
C LYS A 15 9.17 -0.33 -2.65
N ILE A 16 8.41 0.53 -2.02
CA ILE A 16 7.24 1.20 -2.60
C ILE A 16 7.64 2.65 -2.86
N SER A 17 7.46 3.10 -4.10
CA SER A 17 7.77 4.48 -4.51
C SER A 17 6.56 5.12 -5.17
N PHE A 18 6.30 6.38 -4.84
CA PHE A 18 5.25 7.17 -5.46
C PHE A 18 5.85 7.94 -6.64
N LYS A 19 5.27 7.78 -7.84
CA LYS A 19 5.81 8.37 -9.08
C LYS A 19 5.91 9.91 -9.01
N ASN A 20 4.98 10.54 -8.30
CA ASN A 20 4.89 12.00 -8.18
C ASN A 20 5.58 12.55 -6.91
N GLU A 21 6.00 11.68 -5.99
CA GLU A 21 6.73 12.08 -4.79
C GLU A 21 8.16 11.53 -4.86
N ASN A 22 9.06 12.30 -5.49
CA ASN A 22 10.43 11.87 -5.81
C ASN A 22 11.27 11.39 -4.62
N ASP A 23 10.87 11.68 -3.38
CA ASP A 23 11.62 11.34 -2.17
C ASP A 23 10.91 10.37 -1.21
N THR A 24 9.65 9.99 -1.48
CA THR A 24 8.90 9.11 -0.58
C THR A 24 9.13 7.65 -0.95
N ILE A 25 9.97 6.97 -0.18
CA ILE A 25 10.19 5.52 -0.27
C ILE A 25 9.67 4.85 1.00
N LEU A 26 8.75 3.90 0.83
CA LEU A 26 8.33 3.01 1.91
C LEU A 26 8.97 1.64 1.71
N TYR A 27 9.30 1.00 2.83
CA TYR A 27 9.87 -0.33 2.85
C TYR A 27 8.80 -1.32 3.30
N ALA A 28 8.75 -2.49 2.68
CA ALA A 28 7.74 -3.50 2.97
C ALA A 28 8.26 -4.93 2.70
N ASN A 29 7.42 -5.91 3.00
CA ASN A 29 7.64 -7.33 2.78
C ASN A 29 6.80 -7.85 1.61
N LYS A 30 7.44 -8.45 0.62
CA LYS A 30 6.78 -9.10 -0.53
C LYS A 30 5.78 -10.15 -0.06
N ALA A 31 6.16 -10.97 0.91
CA ALA A 31 5.32 -12.04 1.43
C ALA A 31 4.00 -11.50 2.00
N ILE A 32 4.06 -10.44 2.82
CA ILE A 32 2.87 -9.84 3.45
C ILE A 32 1.99 -9.16 2.40
N LEU A 33 2.58 -8.37 1.50
CA LEU A 33 1.83 -7.71 0.43
C LEU A 33 1.18 -8.72 -0.53
N SER A 34 1.88 -9.81 -0.85
CA SER A 34 1.39 -10.86 -1.74
C SER A 34 0.28 -11.70 -1.13
N GLU A 35 0.27 -11.84 0.19
CA GLU A 35 -0.82 -12.50 0.91
C GLU A 35 -2.06 -11.61 0.94
N ALA A 36 -1.88 -10.31 1.15
CA ALA A 36 -2.98 -9.35 1.21
C ALA A 36 -3.62 -9.05 -0.15
N SER A 37 -2.85 -9.15 -1.25
CA SER A 37 -3.30 -8.78 -2.58
C SER A 37 -2.77 -9.71 -3.67
N PRO A 38 -3.65 -10.41 -4.42
CA PRO A 38 -3.24 -11.20 -5.56
C PRO A 38 -2.72 -10.34 -6.71
N ILE A 39 -3.16 -9.07 -6.83
CA ILE A 39 -2.67 -8.12 -7.82
C ILE A 39 -1.22 -7.74 -7.52
N ILE A 40 -0.91 -7.38 -6.28
CA ILE A 40 0.46 -7.05 -5.87
C ILE A 40 1.36 -8.28 -5.99
N LYS A 41 0.87 -9.48 -5.64
CA LYS A 41 1.58 -10.74 -5.86
C LYS A 41 1.97 -10.97 -7.31
N ALA A 42 1.03 -10.78 -8.24
CA ALA A 42 1.27 -10.94 -9.66
C ALA A 42 2.31 -9.93 -10.19
N PHE A 43 2.19 -8.67 -9.76
CA PHE A 43 3.14 -7.61 -10.12
C PHE A 43 4.56 -7.91 -9.61
N LEU A 44 4.71 -8.27 -8.33
CA LEU A 44 6.02 -8.57 -7.73
C LEU A 44 6.67 -9.84 -8.27
N ALA A 45 5.90 -10.73 -8.89
CA ALA A 45 6.41 -11.94 -9.53
C ALA A 45 7.10 -11.63 -10.89
N ILE A 46 6.71 -10.55 -11.56
CA ILE A 46 7.27 -10.14 -12.86
C ILE A 46 8.33 -9.05 -12.73
N GLU A 47 8.38 -8.32 -11.61
CA GLU A 47 9.35 -7.25 -11.42
C GLU A 47 10.68 -7.71 -10.79
N PRO A 48 11.81 -7.62 -11.53
CA PRO A 48 13.10 -8.10 -11.03
C PRO A 48 13.67 -7.23 -9.91
N ASP A 49 13.39 -5.93 -9.92
CA ASP A 49 14.03 -4.96 -9.01
C ASP A 49 13.35 -4.86 -7.64
N SER A 50 12.24 -5.56 -7.45
CA SER A 50 11.48 -5.52 -6.19
C SER A 50 11.03 -4.10 -5.82
N ILE A 51 10.69 -3.29 -6.83
CA ILE A 51 10.16 -1.94 -6.67
C ILE A 51 8.69 -1.98 -7.08
N PHE A 52 7.81 -1.54 -6.20
CA PHE A 52 6.39 -1.35 -6.45
C PHE A 52 6.12 0.13 -6.65
N ILE A 53 5.90 0.54 -7.90
CA ILE A 53 5.65 1.94 -8.25
C ILE A 53 4.15 2.20 -8.18
N ILE A 54 3.76 3.20 -7.40
CA ILE A 54 2.39 3.69 -7.33
C ILE A 54 2.29 4.94 -8.17
N ASP A 55 1.46 4.86 -9.21
CA ASP A 55 1.12 5.98 -10.07
C ASP A 55 -0.17 6.64 -9.55
N GLU A 56 -0.04 7.88 -9.11
CA GLU A 56 -1.15 8.70 -8.60
C GLU A 56 -1.84 9.49 -9.73
N ASP A 57 -1.23 9.56 -10.93
CA ASP A 57 -1.75 10.31 -12.09
C ASP A 57 -2.76 9.52 -12.93
N ASP A 58 -3.31 8.42 -12.40
CA ASP A 58 -4.44 7.79 -13.04
C ASP A 58 -5.61 8.79 -12.95
N GLU A 59 -5.89 9.54 -14.02
CA GLU A 59 -6.77 10.73 -14.09
C GLU A 59 -8.21 10.51 -13.54
N GLN A 60 -8.54 9.27 -13.17
CA GLN A 60 -9.80 8.84 -12.57
C GLN A 60 -9.72 8.51 -11.07
N SER A 61 -8.53 8.51 -10.44
CA SER A 61 -8.34 8.04 -9.06
C SER A 61 -7.95 9.17 -8.10
N ILE A 62 -8.80 9.42 -7.10
CA ILE A 62 -8.54 10.31 -5.96
C ILE A 62 -7.67 9.57 -4.93
N ILE A 63 -6.58 8.95 -5.38
CA ILE A 63 -5.70 8.16 -4.51
C ILE A 63 -4.47 9.00 -4.20
N THR A 64 -4.26 9.26 -2.92
CA THR A 64 -3.08 9.96 -2.40
C THR A 64 -2.11 8.98 -1.77
N SER A 65 -0.86 9.41 -1.58
CA SER A 65 0.14 8.68 -0.80
C SER A 65 -0.33 8.35 0.61
N THR A 66 -1.19 9.19 1.20
CA THR A 66 -1.79 8.95 2.51
C THR A 66 -2.75 7.77 2.49
N ASP A 67 -3.57 7.63 1.45
CA ASP A 67 -4.51 6.50 1.31
C ASP A 67 -3.74 5.17 1.20
N VAL A 68 -2.63 5.18 0.47
CA VAL A 68 -1.74 4.02 0.36
C VAL A 68 -1.11 3.69 1.71
N ILE A 69 -0.62 4.69 2.44
CA ILE A 69 -0.05 4.49 3.78
C ILE A 69 -1.11 3.89 4.72
N ASP A 70 -2.35 4.35 4.67
CA ASP A 70 -3.44 3.80 5.48
C ASP A 70 -3.81 2.38 5.08
N LEU A 71 -3.80 2.06 3.78
CA LEU A 71 -3.94 0.68 3.31
C LEU A 71 -2.80 -0.21 3.84
N LEU A 72 -1.56 0.27 3.79
CA LEU A 72 -0.42 -0.48 4.31
C LEU A 72 -0.56 -0.71 5.82
N LYS A 73 -0.99 0.29 6.59
CA LYS A 73 -1.27 0.08 8.03
C LYS A 73 -2.39 -0.92 8.27
N PHE A 74 -3.38 -1.01 7.38
CA PHE A 74 -4.43 -2.02 7.46
C PHE A 74 -3.88 -3.44 7.19
N ILE A 75 -3.01 -3.58 6.18
CA ILE A 75 -2.39 -4.87 5.83
C ILE A 75 -1.46 -5.39 6.94
N TYR A 76 -0.75 -4.49 7.61
CA TYR A 76 0.27 -4.82 8.61
C TYR A 76 -0.29 -4.71 10.03
N PRO A 77 -0.59 -5.83 10.72
CA PRO A 77 -1.30 -5.82 11.99
C PRO A 77 -0.59 -5.08 13.13
N GLN A 78 0.72 -4.88 13.03
CA GLN A 78 1.49 -4.14 14.03
C GLN A 78 1.19 -2.63 14.02
N PHE A 79 0.62 -2.10 12.93
CA PHE A 79 0.20 -0.71 12.87
C PHE A 79 -1.27 -0.59 13.26
N THR A 80 -1.56 0.38 14.13
CA THR A 80 -2.95 0.73 14.42
C THR A 80 -3.46 1.63 13.31
N MET A 81 -4.53 1.18 12.65
CA MET A 81 -5.26 1.92 11.65
C MET A 81 -6.71 2.08 12.11
N LYS A 82 -7.29 3.26 11.88
CA LYS A 82 -8.72 3.50 12.09
C LYS A 82 -9.31 3.92 10.76
N ILE A 83 -10.39 3.25 10.36
CA ILE A 83 -11.22 3.69 9.26
C ILE A 83 -12.01 4.91 9.73
N THR A 84 -11.91 6.01 8.99
CA THR A 84 -12.61 7.27 9.24
C THR A 84 -13.29 7.75 7.97
N GLU A 85 -14.19 8.72 8.09
CA GLU A 85 -14.85 9.33 6.93
C GLU A 85 -13.86 9.96 5.94
N GLN A 86 -12.67 10.35 6.41
CA GLN A 86 -11.65 10.98 5.58
C GLN A 86 -10.88 9.98 4.70
N ASN A 87 -10.65 8.75 5.15
CA ASN A 87 -9.83 7.76 4.42
C ASN A 87 -10.65 6.62 3.80
N ILE A 88 -11.92 6.44 4.18
CA ILE A 88 -12.74 5.31 3.72
C ILE A 88 -12.89 5.24 2.19
N ILE A 89 -13.02 6.38 1.52
CA ILE A 89 -13.18 6.41 0.05
C ILE A 89 -11.89 5.98 -0.65
N GLY A 90 -10.74 6.49 -0.20
CA GLY A 90 -9.43 6.09 -0.73
C GLY A 90 -9.17 4.60 -0.53
N LEU A 91 -9.50 4.07 0.66
CA LEU A 91 -9.35 2.66 1.00
C LEU A 91 -10.25 1.75 0.16
N ILE A 92 -11.51 2.13 -0.07
CA ILE A 92 -12.41 1.35 -0.93
C ILE A 92 -11.83 1.26 -2.34
N HIS A 93 -11.45 2.39 -2.96
CA HIS A 93 -10.85 2.39 -4.29
C HIS A 93 -9.57 1.55 -4.36
N LEU A 94 -8.70 1.67 -3.36
CA LEU A 94 -7.46 0.89 -3.26
C LEU A 94 -7.75 -0.61 -3.09
N SER A 95 -8.75 -0.98 -2.29
CA SER A 95 -9.14 -2.37 -2.09
C SER A 95 -9.70 -3.01 -3.36
N GLU A 96 -10.42 -2.25 -4.17
CA GLU A 96 -10.90 -2.69 -5.47
C GLU A 96 -9.74 -2.81 -6.47
N LYS A 97 -8.89 -1.79 -6.56
CA LYS A 97 -7.70 -1.76 -7.44
C LYS A 97 -6.75 -2.92 -7.18
N TYR A 98 -6.50 -3.24 -5.91
CA TYR A 98 -5.55 -4.27 -5.51
C TYR A 98 -6.22 -5.59 -5.07
N LEU A 99 -7.54 -5.73 -5.18
CA LEU A 99 -8.30 -6.91 -4.76
C LEU A 99 -7.99 -7.36 -3.31
N ILE A 100 -8.06 -6.43 -2.37
CA ILE A 100 -7.87 -6.71 -0.94
C ILE A 100 -9.22 -7.06 -0.33
N GLU A 101 -9.56 -8.35 -0.37
CA GLU A 101 -10.92 -8.85 -0.06
C GLU A 101 -11.35 -8.61 1.39
N THR A 102 -10.41 -8.61 2.34
CA THR A 102 -10.70 -8.38 3.76
C THR A 102 -11.28 -7.00 4.03
N LEU A 103 -10.87 -5.98 3.27
CA LEU A 103 -11.38 -4.61 3.42
C LEU A 103 -12.74 -4.41 2.74
N ARG A 104 -13.15 -5.31 1.84
CA ARG A 104 -14.44 -5.25 1.12
C ARG A 104 -15.62 -5.81 1.93
N ASN A 105 -15.34 -6.57 2.99
CA ASN A 105 -16.33 -7.31 3.77
C ASN A 105 -16.55 -6.74 5.20
N GLU A 106 -15.93 -5.61 5.53
CA GLU A 106 -16.14 -4.84 6.77
C GLU A 106 -17.27 -3.82 6.59
#